data_AF-A0A518IBG3-F1
#
_entry.id   AF-A0A518IBG3-F1
#
_cell.length_a   1.000
_cell.length_b   1.000
_cell.length_c   1.000
_cell.angle_alpha   90.00
_cell.angle_beta   90.00
_cell.angle_gamma   90.00
#
_symmetry.space_group_name_H-M   'P 1'
#
loop_
_entity.id
_entity.type
_entity.pdbx_description
1 polymer ?
#
loop_
_entity_poly.entity_id
_entity_poly.type
_entity_poly.pdbx_seq_one_letter_code
_entity_poly.pdbx_strand_id
1 'polypeptide(L)'
;MTTINEINQSHKKFAAAQNDEKLLSQYVDLALPQCLLALTELEGRLTDIGYPVQTLIIDPALDQDQKISQIEAITNRRVPAVLKRLWQTIGGISFVDLEDYSHYEFWEELGIKGAQGFCDGVYVESCSQEWLAYTIDDFEVCKADHAESEFVYTFAPDGYHKDDISGGSPYGLSENDWLPAVLDFRWAGFKTPDSAPSQSLDFLGYLRTSILECGGFPGLLGHPKFEPIREQLVAGLPLF
;
A
#
# COMPACT_ATOMS: atom_id res chain seq x y z
N MET A 1 -12.83 -4.70 -18.08
CA MET A 1 -12.01 -5.49 -17.15
C MET A 1 -10.59 -5.04 -17.35
N THR A 2 -9.97 -4.46 -16.32
CA THR A 2 -8.55 -4.15 -16.36
C THR A 2 -7.77 -5.45 -16.50
N THR A 3 -6.97 -5.54 -17.54
CA THR A 3 -6.16 -6.71 -17.89
C THR A 3 -4.75 -6.57 -17.32
N ILE A 4 -4.08 -7.71 -17.11
CA ILE A 4 -2.66 -7.74 -16.73
C ILE A 4 -1.79 -6.93 -17.72
N ASN A 5 -2.13 -6.95 -19.00
CA ASN A 5 -1.42 -6.16 -20.01
C ASN A 5 -1.61 -4.65 -19.80
N GLU A 6 -2.81 -4.19 -19.43
CA GLU A 6 -3.06 -2.78 -19.12
C GLU A 6 -2.34 -2.33 -17.85
N ILE A 7 -2.31 -3.16 -16.80
CA ILE A 7 -1.52 -2.91 -15.59
C ILE A 7 -0.03 -2.75 -15.95
N ASN A 8 0.51 -3.70 -16.72
CA ASN A 8 1.89 -3.67 -17.20
C ASN A 8 2.22 -2.44 -18.06
N GLN A 9 1.27 -2.00 -18.89
CA GLN A 9 1.43 -0.76 -19.66
C GLN A 9 1.44 0.47 -18.76
N SER A 10 0.61 0.50 -17.70
CA SER A 10 0.62 1.55 -16.69
C SER A 10 1.98 1.60 -15.96
N HIS A 11 2.52 0.47 -15.50
CA HIS A 11 3.86 0.40 -14.90
C HIS A 11 4.94 0.99 -15.81
N LYS A 12 4.96 0.59 -17.09
CA LYS A 12 5.92 1.11 -18.06
C LYS A 12 5.76 2.61 -18.29
N LYS A 13 4.52 3.11 -18.30
CA LYS A 13 4.20 4.53 -18.48
C LYS A 13 4.74 5.38 -17.31
N PHE A 14 4.57 4.93 -16.08
CA PHE A 14 5.12 5.62 -14.90
C PHE A 14 6.66 5.54 -14.86
N ALA A 15 7.24 4.37 -15.10
CA ALA A 15 8.69 4.20 -15.17
C ALA A 15 9.34 5.09 -16.25
N ALA A 16 8.71 5.23 -17.42
CA ALA A 16 9.20 6.12 -18.48
C ALA A 16 9.16 7.61 -18.10
N ALA A 17 8.29 7.99 -17.17
CA ALA A 17 8.14 9.36 -16.67
C ALA A 17 8.99 9.65 -15.43
N GLN A 18 9.79 8.69 -14.92
CA GLN A 18 10.47 8.80 -13.62
C GLN A 18 11.34 10.06 -13.45
N ASN A 19 11.86 10.62 -14.56
CA ASN A 19 12.69 11.83 -14.57
C ASN A 19 11.93 13.12 -14.93
N ASP A 20 10.61 13.06 -15.09
CA ASP A 20 9.74 14.21 -15.39
C ASP A 20 8.68 14.36 -14.28
N GLU A 21 9.03 15.10 -13.24
CA GLU A 21 8.16 15.34 -12.08
C GLU A 21 6.79 15.93 -12.46
N LYS A 22 6.77 16.80 -13.49
CA LYS A 22 5.51 17.42 -13.93
C LYS A 22 4.60 16.38 -14.55
N LEU A 23 5.14 15.50 -15.38
CA LEU A 23 4.38 14.41 -15.99
C LEU A 23 3.96 13.36 -14.95
N LEU A 24 4.82 13.02 -13.99
CA LEU A 24 4.47 12.14 -12.88
C LEU A 24 3.34 12.70 -12.04
N SER A 25 3.39 13.98 -11.66
CA SER A 25 2.29 14.63 -10.93
C SER A 25 0.98 14.48 -11.70
N GLN A 26 0.96 14.75 -13.00
CA GLN A 26 -0.25 14.59 -13.81
C GLN A 26 -0.76 13.14 -13.81
N TYR A 27 0.14 12.15 -13.89
CA TYR A 27 -0.27 10.75 -13.85
C TYR A 27 -0.82 10.35 -12.49
N VAL A 28 -0.21 10.77 -11.39
CA VAL A 28 -0.70 10.50 -10.03
C VAL A 28 -2.03 11.19 -9.76
N ASP A 29 -2.15 12.46 -10.13
CA ASP A 29 -3.38 13.26 -9.94
C ASP A 29 -4.57 12.64 -10.71
N LEU A 30 -4.30 11.91 -11.81
CA LEU A 30 -5.30 11.13 -12.54
C LEU A 30 -5.53 9.73 -11.94
N ALA A 31 -4.47 9.08 -11.42
CA ALA A 31 -4.52 7.72 -10.91
C ALA A 31 -5.24 7.62 -9.56
N LEU A 32 -4.93 8.49 -8.59
CA LEU A 32 -5.46 8.37 -7.23
C LEU A 32 -7.00 8.43 -7.16
N PRO A 33 -7.70 9.31 -7.91
CA PRO A 33 -9.16 9.25 -7.96
C PRO A 33 -9.70 7.94 -8.53
N GLN A 34 -9.00 7.32 -9.50
CA GLN A 34 -9.39 6.00 -10.03
C GLN A 34 -9.09 4.88 -9.03
N CYS A 35 -7.99 4.98 -8.28
CA CYS A 35 -7.68 4.09 -7.16
C CYS A 35 -8.78 4.15 -6.09
N LEU A 36 -9.25 5.35 -5.74
CA LEU A 36 -10.35 5.54 -4.80
C LEU A 36 -11.63 4.83 -5.29
N LEU A 37 -11.98 4.99 -6.57
CA LEU A 37 -13.12 4.28 -7.15
C LEU A 37 -12.96 2.76 -7.10
N ALA A 38 -11.76 2.24 -7.38
CA ALA A 38 -11.47 0.80 -7.28
C ALA A 38 -11.62 0.30 -5.83
N LEU A 39 -11.15 1.08 -4.85
CA LEU A 39 -11.30 0.75 -3.43
C LEU A 39 -12.78 0.74 -3.00
N THR A 40 -13.57 1.73 -3.39
CA THR A 40 -15.01 1.77 -3.09
C THR A 40 -15.75 0.57 -3.71
N GLU A 41 -15.41 0.18 -4.93
CA GLU A 41 -15.97 -1.03 -5.54
C GLU A 41 -15.55 -2.30 -4.81
N LEU A 42 -14.28 -2.40 -4.40
CA LEU A 42 -13.78 -3.55 -3.65
C LEU A 42 -14.43 -3.67 -2.27
N GLU A 43 -14.62 -2.56 -1.57
CA GLU A 43 -15.28 -2.52 -0.26
C GLU A 43 -16.69 -3.11 -0.35
N GLY A 44 -17.47 -2.71 -1.36
CA GLY A 44 -18.79 -3.29 -1.60
C GLY A 44 -18.74 -4.80 -1.81
N ARG A 45 -17.78 -5.29 -2.61
CA ARG A 45 -17.64 -6.72 -2.91
C ARG A 45 -17.14 -7.52 -1.70
N LEU A 46 -16.26 -6.95 -0.91
CA LEU A 46 -15.79 -7.54 0.35
C LEU A 46 -16.94 -7.61 1.37
N THR A 47 -17.74 -6.55 1.45
CA THR A 47 -18.96 -6.54 2.26
C THR A 47 -19.94 -7.65 1.82
N ASP A 48 -20.14 -7.84 0.52
CA ASP A 48 -21.03 -8.87 -0.02
C ASP A 48 -20.60 -10.30 0.34
N ILE A 49 -19.30 -10.55 0.55
CA ILE A 49 -18.79 -11.86 1.02
C ILE A 49 -18.67 -11.95 2.54
N GLY A 50 -19.12 -10.93 3.27
CA GLY A 50 -19.09 -10.88 4.74
C GLY A 50 -17.71 -10.57 5.33
N TYR A 51 -16.83 -9.91 4.57
CA TYR A 51 -15.53 -9.48 5.08
C TYR A 51 -15.69 -8.52 6.26
N PRO A 52 -14.91 -8.64 7.34
CA PRO A 52 -15.21 -7.95 8.60
C PRO A 52 -14.69 -6.51 8.68
N VAL A 53 -13.75 -6.11 7.82
CA VAL A 53 -13.22 -4.74 7.79
C VAL A 53 -14.27 -3.81 7.19
N GLN A 54 -14.77 -2.89 8.01
CA GLN A 54 -15.94 -2.05 7.67
C GLN A 54 -15.67 -1.03 6.57
N THR A 55 -14.46 -0.47 6.53
CA THR A 55 -14.05 0.52 5.52
C THR A 55 -12.64 0.22 5.08
N LEU A 56 -12.42 0.23 3.76
CA LEU A 56 -11.08 0.15 3.19
C LEU A 56 -10.37 1.50 3.17
N ILE A 57 -11.13 2.58 3.31
CA ILE A 57 -10.66 3.96 3.15
C ILE A 57 -10.61 4.60 4.53
N ILE A 58 -9.44 5.13 4.88
CA ILE A 58 -9.25 5.94 6.09
C ILE A 58 -9.31 7.39 5.66
N ASP A 59 -10.22 8.18 6.23
CA ASP A 59 -10.42 9.57 5.81
C ASP A 59 -9.13 10.42 5.94
N PRO A 60 -8.93 11.41 5.05
CA PRO A 60 -7.83 12.37 5.17
C PRO A 60 -7.81 13.09 6.52
N ALA A 61 -6.65 13.15 7.16
CA ALA A 61 -6.47 13.89 8.40
C ALA A 61 -6.56 15.42 8.15
N LEU A 62 -7.39 16.11 8.94
CA LEU A 62 -7.65 17.55 8.79
C LEU A 62 -6.40 18.43 8.97
N ASP A 63 -5.43 17.96 9.73
CA ASP A 63 -4.19 18.64 10.11
C ASP A 63 -2.94 18.05 9.42
N GLN A 64 -3.12 17.26 8.35
CA GLN A 64 -2.02 16.60 7.64
C GLN A 64 -0.89 17.56 7.22
N ASP A 65 -1.21 18.77 6.74
CA ASP A 65 -0.21 19.72 6.26
C ASP A 65 0.70 20.20 7.40
N GLN A 66 0.14 20.35 8.61
CA GLN A 66 0.90 20.69 9.81
C GLN A 66 1.82 19.54 10.21
N LYS A 67 1.31 18.31 10.22
CA LYS A 67 2.09 17.10 10.56
C LYS A 67 3.23 16.86 9.58
N ILE A 68 2.96 16.98 8.27
CA ILE A 68 3.98 16.90 7.22
C ILE A 68 5.06 17.97 7.47
N SER A 69 4.67 19.22 7.68
CA SER A 69 5.63 20.31 7.93
C SER A 69 6.49 20.04 9.17
N GLN A 70 5.91 19.45 10.23
CA GLN A 70 6.64 19.08 11.44
C GLN A 70 7.68 17.98 11.16
N ILE A 71 7.32 16.93 10.42
CA ILE A 71 8.24 15.85 10.05
C ILE A 71 9.38 16.42 9.21
N GLU A 72 9.07 17.21 8.19
CA GLU A 72 10.10 17.78 7.32
C GLU A 72 11.05 18.73 8.08
N ALA A 73 10.54 19.46 9.07
CA ALA A 73 11.36 20.31 9.93
C ALA A 73 12.29 19.53 10.87
N ILE A 74 11.82 18.41 11.44
CA ILE A 74 12.60 17.57 12.36
C ILE A 74 13.64 16.74 11.61
N THR A 75 13.20 16.08 10.54
CA THR A 75 14.03 15.17 9.75
C THR A 75 14.98 15.92 8.81
N ASN A 76 14.71 17.19 8.52
CA ASN A 76 15.36 17.98 7.47
C ASN A 76 15.33 17.28 6.09
N ARG A 77 14.27 16.50 5.86
CA ARG A 77 14.03 15.66 4.68
C ARG A 77 12.63 15.94 4.15
N ARG A 78 12.38 15.57 2.90
CA ARG A 78 11.06 15.75 2.29
C ARG A 78 10.28 14.46 2.31
N VAL A 79 9.05 14.52 2.82
CA VAL A 79 8.10 13.42 2.68
C VAL A 79 7.82 13.22 1.18
N PRO A 80 7.80 11.97 0.68
CA PRO A 80 7.54 11.66 -0.73
C PRO A 80 6.27 12.34 -1.24
N ALA A 81 6.38 12.97 -2.42
CA ALA A 81 5.28 13.75 -2.99
C ALA A 81 4.04 12.87 -3.26
N VAL A 82 4.24 11.64 -3.72
CA VAL A 82 3.14 10.68 -3.94
C VAL A 82 2.36 10.35 -2.65
N LEU A 83 3.02 10.25 -1.48
CA LEU A 83 2.33 10.01 -0.21
C LEU A 83 1.47 11.20 0.18
N LYS A 84 1.99 12.43 0.02
CA LYS A 84 1.22 13.65 0.25
C LYS A 84 -0.04 13.69 -0.63
N ARG A 85 0.10 13.30 -1.91
CA ARG A 85 -1.03 13.22 -2.86
C ARG A 85 -2.05 12.15 -2.45
N LEU A 86 -1.57 10.99 -1.99
CA LEU A 86 -2.43 9.92 -1.50
C LEU A 86 -3.22 10.37 -0.27
N TRP A 87 -2.58 10.96 0.74
CA TRP A 87 -3.30 11.44 1.93
C TRP A 87 -4.31 12.54 1.62
N GLN A 88 -3.99 13.44 0.67
CA GLN A 88 -4.91 14.48 0.20
C GLN A 88 -6.14 13.91 -0.53
N THR A 89 -5.99 12.80 -1.25
CA THR A 89 -7.03 12.27 -2.15
C THR A 89 -7.85 11.15 -1.53
N ILE A 90 -7.17 10.26 -0.80
CA ILE A 90 -7.74 9.04 -0.21
C ILE A 90 -7.70 9.13 1.31
N GLY A 91 -6.62 9.67 1.87
CA GLY A 91 -6.28 9.49 3.27
C GLY A 91 -5.43 8.23 3.40
N GLY A 92 -5.87 7.20 4.09
CA GLY A 92 -5.20 5.89 4.16
C GLY A 92 -5.98 4.77 3.49
N ILE A 93 -5.39 3.58 3.47
CA ILE A 93 -5.97 2.35 2.92
C ILE A 93 -5.82 1.25 3.97
N SER A 94 -6.87 0.51 4.30
CA SER A 94 -6.77 -0.65 5.20
C SER A 94 -7.62 -1.82 4.74
N PHE A 95 -6.98 -2.90 4.33
CA PHE A 95 -7.62 -4.20 4.13
C PHE A 95 -7.57 -5.06 5.40
N VAL A 96 -7.01 -4.55 6.49
CA VAL A 96 -6.77 -5.30 7.72
C VAL A 96 -7.47 -4.64 8.90
N ASP A 97 -7.80 -5.44 9.89
CA ASP A 97 -8.24 -4.99 11.20
C ASP A 97 -7.05 -5.02 12.15
N LEU A 98 -6.62 -3.85 12.60
CA LEU A 98 -5.42 -3.70 13.44
C LEU A 98 -5.69 -4.01 14.91
N GLU A 99 -6.95 -4.05 15.33
CA GLU A 99 -7.33 -4.23 16.73
C GLU A 99 -7.61 -5.70 17.02
N ASP A 100 -8.59 -6.27 16.29
CA ASP A 100 -9.09 -7.62 16.58
C ASP A 100 -8.53 -8.68 15.61
N TYR A 101 -7.78 -8.28 14.57
CA TYR A 101 -7.28 -9.18 13.52
C TYR A 101 -8.39 -10.02 12.86
N SER A 102 -9.60 -9.49 12.83
CA SER A 102 -10.77 -10.18 12.30
C SER A 102 -10.62 -10.60 10.83
N HIS A 103 -9.80 -9.88 10.05
CA HIS A 103 -9.45 -10.26 8.69
C HIS A 103 -8.75 -11.62 8.61
N TYR A 104 -7.84 -11.90 9.54
CA TYR A 104 -7.11 -13.16 9.59
C TYR A 104 -8.08 -14.31 9.92
N GLU A 105 -8.93 -14.12 10.94
CA GLU A 105 -9.93 -15.11 11.35
C GLU A 105 -10.90 -15.43 10.20
N PHE A 106 -11.40 -14.41 9.51
CA PHE A 106 -12.28 -14.57 8.35
C PHE A 106 -11.67 -15.49 7.28
N TRP A 107 -10.41 -15.24 6.90
CA TRP A 107 -9.73 -16.09 5.91
C TRP A 107 -9.50 -17.51 6.44
N GLU A 108 -9.11 -17.65 7.72
CA GLU A 108 -8.90 -18.95 8.35
C GLU A 108 -10.17 -19.80 8.42
N GLU A 109 -11.33 -19.21 8.71
CA GLU A 109 -12.63 -19.90 8.74
C GLU A 109 -13.03 -20.45 7.37
N LEU A 110 -12.67 -19.75 6.28
CA LEU A 110 -12.81 -20.25 4.91
C LEU A 110 -11.75 -21.32 4.56
N GLY A 111 -10.81 -21.57 5.48
CA GLY A 111 -9.66 -22.43 5.31
C GLY A 111 -8.73 -21.90 4.22
N ILE A 112 -8.54 -20.58 4.20
CA ILE A 112 -7.59 -19.84 3.37
C ILE A 112 -6.48 -19.35 4.29
N LYS A 113 -5.25 -19.80 4.03
CA LYS A 113 -4.06 -19.33 4.76
C LYS A 113 -3.04 -18.85 3.75
N GLY A 114 -2.37 -17.75 4.03
CA GLY A 114 -1.32 -17.26 3.14
C GLY A 114 -0.10 -18.18 3.11
N ALA A 115 0.69 -18.07 2.05
CA ALA A 115 1.78 -19.01 1.79
C ALA A 115 2.86 -19.03 2.88
N GLN A 116 3.02 -17.92 3.61
CA GLN A 116 3.95 -17.77 4.72
C GLN A 116 3.24 -17.67 6.08
N GLY A 117 1.95 -18.01 6.14
CA GLY A 117 1.14 -17.97 7.37
C GLY A 117 0.38 -16.66 7.58
N PHE A 118 0.54 -15.67 6.70
CA PHE A 118 -0.11 -14.36 6.76
C PHE A 118 -0.75 -14.00 5.42
N CYS A 119 -1.87 -13.28 5.45
CA CYS A 119 -2.65 -12.91 4.27
C CYS A 119 -2.07 -11.74 3.48
N ASP A 120 -1.23 -10.90 4.13
CA ASP A 120 -0.60 -9.70 3.55
C ASP A 120 -1.64 -8.76 2.93
N GLY A 121 -2.66 -8.38 3.72
CA GLY A 121 -3.64 -7.38 3.31
C GLY A 121 -2.99 -6.02 3.10
N VAL A 122 -3.40 -5.27 2.07
CA VAL A 122 -2.87 -3.94 1.80
C VAL A 122 -3.20 -2.98 2.95
N TYR A 123 -2.19 -2.30 3.46
CA TYR A 123 -2.28 -1.24 4.44
C TYR A 123 -1.43 -0.06 3.95
N VAL A 124 -1.98 1.14 4.09
CA VAL A 124 -1.29 2.41 3.91
C VAL A 124 -1.83 3.33 4.99
N GLU A 125 -0.99 3.66 5.95
CA GLU A 125 -1.34 4.53 7.05
C GLU A 125 -1.72 5.94 6.53
N SER A 126 -2.70 6.55 7.20
CA SER A 126 -3.07 7.94 7.01
C SER A 126 -2.02 8.89 7.60
N CYS A 127 -2.11 10.20 7.35
CA CYS A 127 -1.27 11.16 8.06
C CYS A 127 -1.78 11.39 9.51
N SER A 128 -1.83 10.33 10.31
CA SER A 128 -2.35 10.31 11.68
C SER A 128 -1.34 10.88 12.69
N GLN A 129 -1.76 11.07 13.94
CA GLN A 129 -0.87 11.54 15.00
C GLN A 129 0.10 10.43 15.44
N GLU A 130 -0.35 9.19 15.36
CA GLU A 130 0.38 7.96 15.60
C GLU A 130 1.49 7.79 14.57
N TRP A 131 1.17 8.00 13.29
CA TRP A 131 2.16 7.96 12.21
C TRP A 131 3.22 9.05 12.36
N LEU A 132 2.81 10.27 12.73
CA LEU A 132 3.74 11.37 13.04
C LEU A 132 4.70 10.99 14.18
N ALA A 133 4.18 10.46 15.28
CA ALA A 133 4.98 10.06 16.43
C ALA A 133 5.97 8.95 16.05
N TYR A 134 5.48 7.90 15.37
CA TYR A 134 6.30 6.79 14.90
C TYR A 134 7.43 7.26 13.98
N THR A 135 7.13 8.11 12.99
CA THR A 135 8.11 8.59 12.02
C THR A 135 9.22 9.41 12.67
N ILE A 136 8.88 10.24 13.67
CA ILE A 136 9.86 11.03 14.42
C ILE A 136 10.73 10.12 15.27
N ASP A 137 10.12 9.18 15.99
CA ASP A 137 10.83 8.26 16.88
C ASP A 137 11.80 7.38 16.07
N ASP A 138 11.35 6.82 14.94
CA ASP A 138 12.17 6.01 14.03
C ASP A 138 13.36 6.81 13.48
N PHE A 139 13.14 8.07 13.07
CA PHE A 139 14.23 8.93 12.61
C PHE A 139 15.26 9.23 13.70
N GLU A 140 14.83 9.51 14.94
CA GLU A 140 15.75 9.75 16.05
C GLU A 140 16.52 8.49 16.45
N VAL A 141 15.94 7.29 16.30
CA VAL A 141 16.66 6.01 16.43
C VAL A 141 17.74 5.89 15.35
N CYS A 142 17.40 6.07 14.07
CA CYS A 142 18.40 6.03 12.99
C CYS A 142 19.55 7.02 13.23
N LYS A 143 19.25 8.20 13.75
CA LYS A 143 20.24 9.23 14.08
C LYS A 143 21.12 8.86 15.27
N ALA A 144 20.55 8.25 16.32
CA ALA A 144 21.34 7.71 17.42
C ALA A 144 22.34 6.65 16.93
N ASP A 145 21.92 5.82 15.97
CA ASP A 145 22.71 4.74 15.40
C ASP A 145 23.64 5.17 14.24
N HIS A 146 23.64 6.45 13.87
CA HIS A 146 24.42 7.00 12.74
C HIS A 146 24.07 6.35 11.39
N ALA A 147 22.81 5.93 11.25
CA ALA A 147 22.24 5.25 10.11
C ALA A 147 21.18 6.12 9.41
N GLU A 148 21.26 7.45 9.51
CA GLU A 148 20.25 8.34 8.92
C GLU A 148 20.07 8.10 7.42
N SER A 149 21.12 7.73 6.69
CA SER A 149 21.03 7.41 5.25
C SER A 149 20.13 6.20 4.93
N GLU A 150 19.81 5.39 5.93
CA GLU A 150 18.96 4.20 5.81
C GLU A 150 17.50 4.49 6.20
N PHE A 151 17.21 5.69 6.70
CA PHE A 151 15.85 6.09 7.06
C PHE A 151 14.90 6.05 5.85
N VAL A 152 13.73 5.47 6.06
CA VAL A 152 12.66 5.35 5.06
C VAL A 152 11.36 5.89 5.62
N TYR A 153 10.53 6.46 4.75
CA TYR A 153 9.17 6.82 5.14
C TYR A 153 8.30 5.56 5.09
N THR A 154 8.13 4.93 6.25
CA THR A 154 7.22 3.80 6.42
C THR A 154 5.79 4.23 6.10
N PHE A 155 5.19 3.62 5.08
CA PHE A 155 3.77 3.83 4.78
C PHE A 155 2.90 2.74 5.39
N ALA A 156 3.52 1.67 5.89
CA ALA A 156 2.82 0.61 6.58
C ALA A 156 3.73 -0.06 7.63
N PRO A 157 3.38 -0.04 8.92
CA PRO A 157 4.23 -0.57 9.98
C PRO A 157 4.40 -2.10 9.92
N ASP A 158 5.52 -2.61 10.45
CA ASP A 158 5.96 -4.02 10.32
C ASP A 158 4.94 -5.04 10.83
N GLY A 159 4.27 -4.75 11.96
CA GLY A 159 3.30 -5.66 12.57
C GLY A 159 2.03 -5.91 11.75
N TYR A 160 1.72 -5.08 10.75
CA TYR A 160 0.37 -5.01 10.19
C TYR A 160 0.21 -5.64 8.80
N HIS A 161 1.30 -5.77 8.04
CA HIS A 161 1.31 -6.53 6.79
C HIS A 161 1.68 -8.01 6.96
N LYS A 162 2.27 -8.37 8.10
CA LYS A 162 2.71 -9.75 8.38
C LYS A 162 1.82 -10.43 9.41
N ASP A 163 0.62 -9.93 9.66
CA ASP A 163 -0.33 -10.44 10.66
C ASP A 163 0.36 -10.70 12.02
N ASP A 164 0.99 -9.66 12.59
CA ASP A 164 1.71 -9.66 13.87
C ASP A 164 3.00 -10.53 13.93
N ILE A 165 3.58 -10.90 12.79
CA ILE A 165 4.92 -11.50 12.79
C ILE A 165 5.98 -10.42 13.02
N SER A 166 6.36 -10.26 14.29
CA SER A 166 7.45 -9.40 14.75
C SER A 166 8.79 -9.74 14.08
N GLY A 167 9.51 -8.69 13.65
CA GLY A 167 10.96 -8.73 13.47
C GLY A 167 11.47 -8.54 12.04
N GLY A 168 10.68 -7.95 11.15
CA GLY A 168 11.17 -7.54 9.83
C GLY A 168 11.23 -6.03 9.66
N SER A 169 11.79 -5.59 8.53
CA SER A 169 11.70 -4.18 8.16
C SER A 169 10.27 -3.86 7.69
N PRO A 170 9.72 -2.68 8.06
CA PRO A 170 8.46 -2.20 7.52
C PRO A 170 8.59 -1.85 6.03
N TYR A 171 7.47 -1.79 5.31
CA TYR A 171 7.49 -1.31 3.93
C TYR A 171 7.60 0.22 3.92
N GLY A 172 8.61 0.71 3.21
CA GLY A 172 8.96 2.11 3.21
C GLY A 172 9.22 2.67 1.83
N LEU A 173 9.34 3.99 1.77
CA LEU A 173 9.73 4.74 0.59
C LEU A 173 11.03 5.50 0.86
N SER A 174 11.91 5.53 -0.15
CA SER A 174 13.06 6.42 -0.13
C SER A 174 12.63 7.88 -0.11
N GLU A 175 13.49 8.72 0.45
CA GLU A 175 13.34 10.16 0.42
C GLU A 175 13.71 10.79 -0.93
N ASN A 176 13.32 12.04 -1.12
CA ASN A 176 13.71 12.94 -2.23
C ASN A 176 13.23 12.55 -3.64
N ASP A 177 12.91 11.28 -3.90
CA ASP A 177 12.25 10.88 -5.13
C ASP A 177 10.79 11.31 -5.12
N TRP A 178 10.30 11.80 -6.26
CA TRP A 178 8.92 12.24 -6.38
C TRP A 178 7.94 11.06 -6.30
N LEU A 179 8.27 9.97 -6.99
CA LEU A 179 7.59 8.67 -6.96
C LEU A 179 8.64 7.58 -6.65
N PRO A 180 8.94 7.34 -5.36
CA PRO A 180 9.95 6.38 -4.94
C PRO A 180 9.53 4.93 -5.18
N ALA A 181 10.53 4.06 -5.26
CA ALA A 181 10.32 2.62 -5.21
C ALA A 181 9.92 2.16 -3.80
N VAL A 182 9.12 1.10 -3.72
CA VAL A 182 8.83 0.44 -2.45
C VAL A 182 10.05 -0.35 -1.99
N LEU A 183 10.49 -0.08 -0.77
CA LEU A 183 11.61 -0.74 -0.09
C LEU A 183 11.10 -1.82 0.85
N ASP A 184 11.98 -2.80 1.11
CA ASP A 184 11.76 -3.93 2.04
C ASP A 184 10.52 -4.79 1.77
N PHE A 185 9.97 -4.67 0.56
CA PHE A 185 8.80 -5.41 0.09
C PHE A 185 9.18 -6.60 -0.78
N ARG A 186 8.44 -7.71 -0.61
CA ARG A 186 8.47 -8.86 -1.52
C ARG A 186 7.09 -9.48 -1.67
N TRP A 187 6.76 -9.92 -2.87
CA TRP A 187 5.55 -10.71 -3.10
C TRP A 187 5.65 -12.05 -2.38
N ALA A 188 4.78 -12.26 -1.38
CA ALA A 188 4.85 -13.40 -0.47
C ALA A 188 3.74 -14.45 -0.68
N GLY A 189 2.90 -14.32 -1.71
CA GLY A 189 1.84 -15.28 -2.03
C GLY A 189 2.33 -16.63 -2.56
N PHE A 190 1.39 -17.53 -2.88
CA PHE A 190 1.68 -18.83 -3.53
C PHE A 190 2.15 -18.65 -4.97
N LYS A 191 1.86 -17.48 -5.55
CA LYS A 191 2.31 -17.04 -6.86
C LYS A 191 2.74 -15.58 -6.78
N THR A 192 3.74 -15.20 -7.57
CA THR A 192 4.08 -13.79 -7.84
C THR A 192 3.10 -13.20 -8.86
N PRO A 193 2.57 -11.98 -8.67
CA PRO A 193 1.68 -11.34 -9.64
C PRO A 193 2.30 -11.28 -11.04
N ASP A 194 1.51 -11.56 -12.08
CA ASP A 194 1.94 -11.51 -13.47
C ASP A 194 2.23 -10.07 -13.93
N SER A 195 1.66 -9.07 -13.25
CA SER A 195 1.96 -7.66 -13.50
C SER A 195 3.13 -7.09 -12.69
N ALA A 196 3.70 -7.87 -11.77
CA ALA A 196 4.88 -7.45 -11.03
C ALA A 196 6.10 -7.37 -11.96
N PRO A 197 6.77 -6.21 -12.09
CA PRO A 197 7.97 -6.11 -12.89
C PRO A 197 9.13 -6.88 -12.25
N SER A 198 10.13 -7.22 -13.06
CA SER A 198 11.37 -7.86 -12.59
C SER A 198 12.30 -6.90 -11.82
N GLN A 199 11.92 -5.64 -11.69
CA GLN A 199 12.67 -4.57 -11.01
C GLN A 199 11.84 -4.04 -9.83
N SER A 200 12.45 -3.20 -9.00
CA SER A 200 11.74 -2.52 -7.90
C SER A 200 10.55 -1.73 -8.43
N LEU A 201 9.40 -1.91 -7.78
CA LEU A 201 8.12 -1.33 -8.17
C LEU A 201 7.94 0.02 -7.47
N ASP A 202 7.44 1.02 -8.21
CA ASP A 202 7.07 2.30 -7.59
C ASP A 202 5.84 2.16 -6.68
N PHE A 203 5.65 3.11 -5.78
CA PHE A 203 4.55 3.07 -4.81
C PHE A 203 3.16 2.89 -5.44
N LEU A 204 2.87 3.58 -6.56
CA LEU A 204 1.60 3.37 -7.26
C LEU A 204 1.54 2.04 -7.99
N GLY A 205 2.67 1.57 -8.51
CA GLY A 205 2.86 0.22 -9.03
C GLY A 205 2.46 -0.83 -8.01
N TYR A 206 2.92 -0.69 -6.77
CA TYR A 206 2.59 -1.59 -5.67
C TYR A 206 1.09 -1.61 -5.42
N LEU A 207 0.47 -0.44 -5.20
CA LEU A 207 -0.96 -0.34 -4.98
C LEU A 207 -1.76 -0.92 -6.15
N ARG A 208 -1.39 -0.58 -7.39
CA ARG A 208 -2.05 -1.07 -8.59
C ARG A 208 -2.00 -2.58 -8.72
N THR A 209 -0.83 -3.18 -8.48
CA THR A 209 -0.67 -4.64 -8.55
C THR A 209 -1.46 -5.31 -7.43
N SER A 210 -1.27 -4.87 -6.19
CA SER A 210 -1.92 -5.45 -5.02
C SER A 210 -3.44 -5.33 -5.08
N ILE A 211 -3.99 -4.23 -5.59
CA ILE A 211 -5.43 -4.00 -5.67
C ILE A 211 -6.04 -4.65 -6.92
N LEU A 212 -5.51 -4.36 -8.12
CA LEU A 212 -6.15 -4.74 -9.38
C LEU A 212 -5.85 -6.18 -9.82
N GLU A 213 -4.77 -6.78 -9.34
CA GLU A 213 -4.47 -8.19 -9.61
C GLU A 213 -4.76 -9.08 -8.39
N CYS A 214 -4.31 -8.66 -7.21
CA CYS A 214 -4.41 -9.47 -5.99
C CYS A 214 -5.69 -9.26 -5.18
N GLY A 215 -6.56 -8.33 -5.56
CA GLY A 215 -7.81 -8.03 -4.85
C GLY A 215 -7.59 -7.47 -3.44
N GLY A 216 -6.43 -6.89 -3.17
CA GLY A 216 -6.03 -6.35 -1.87
C GLY A 216 -5.25 -7.31 -0.97
N PHE A 217 -5.04 -8.57 -1.38
CA PHE A 217 -4.39 -9.61 -0.56
C PHE A 217 -3.26 -10.32 -1.31
N PRO A 218 -2.14 -9.65 -1.60
CA PRO A 218 -1.00 -10.27 -2.29
C PRO A 218 -0.46 -11.56 -1.65
N GLY A 219 -0.57 -11.73 -0.34
CA GLY A 219 -0.13 -12.95 0.38
C GLY A 219 -1.04 -14.16 0.14
N LEU A 220 -2.25 -13.94 -0.37
CA LEU A 220 -3.22 -14.98 -0.71
C LEU A 220 -3.21 -15.36 -2.20
N LEU A 221 -2.52 -14.59 -3.05
CA LEU A 221 -2.48 -14.82 -4.50
C LEU A 221 -1.98 -16.24 -4.81
N GLY A 222 -2.71 -16.95 -5.67
CA GLY A 222 -2.46 -18.33 -6.05
C GLY A 222 -3.05 -19.38 -5.11
N HIS A 223 -3.64 -19.00 -3.96
CA HIS A 223 -4.29 -19.97 -3.08
C HIS A 223 -5.56 -20.54 -3.76
N PRO A 224 -5.73 -21.87 -3.90
CA PRO A 224 -6.82 -22.46 -4.71
C PRO A 224 -8.23 -22.05 -4.31
N LYS A 225 -8.47 -21.81 -3.02
CA LYS A 225 -9.78 -21.33 -2.52
C LYS A 225 -9.95 -19.81 -2.61
N PHE A 226 -8.86 -19.07 -2.67
CA PHE A 226 -8.91 -17.61 -2.77
C PHE A 226 -9.10 -17.17 -4.22
N GLU A 227 -8.50 -17.85 -5.19
CA GLU A 227 -8.57 -17.47 -6.61
C GLU A 227 -10.00 -17.20 -7.12
N PRO A 228 -11.02 -18.03 -6.86
CA PRO A 228 -12.38 -17.74 -7.30
C PRO A 228 -13.00 -16.49 -6.64
N ILE A 229 -12.58 -16.16 -5.42
CA ILE A 229 -12.99 -14.95 -4.69
C ILE A 229 -12.26 -13.74 -5.31
N ARG A 230 -10.94 -13.84 -5.46
CA ARG A 230 -10.07 -12.83 -6.07
C ARG A 230 -10.58 -12.43 -7.45
N GLU A 231 -10.93 -13.39 -8.30
CA GLU A 231 -11.49 -13.13 -9.64
C GLU A 231 -12.75 -12.25 -9.59
N GLN A 232 -13.62 -12.46 -8.60
CA GLN A 232 -14.81 -11.64 -8.37
C GLN A 232 -14.44 -10.26 -7.82
N LEU A 233 -13.50 -10.20 -6.87
CA LEU A 233 -13.00 -8.94 -6.29
C LEU A 233 -12.43 -8.02 -7.36
N VAL A 234 -11.59 -8.53 -8.27
CA VAL A 234 -10.92 -7.69 -9.28
C VAL A 234 -11.74 -7.45 -10.55
N ALA A 235 -12.85 -8.16 -10.75
CA ALA A 235 -13.62 -8.13 -11.98
C ALA A 235 -14.09 -6.72 -12.35
N GLY A 236 -13.53 -6.12 -13.39
CA GLY A 236 -14.03 -4.84 -13.90
C GLY A 236 -13.60 -3.60 -13.10
N LEU A 237 -12.72 -3.73 -12.11
CA LEU A 237 -12.17 -2.56 -11.39
C LEU A 237 -11.51 -1.57 -12.36
N PRO A 238 -11.63 -0.26 -12.12
CA PRO A 238 -11.02 0.76 -12.97
C PRO A 238 -9.49 0.72 -12.88
N LEU A 239 -8.83 0.92 -14.01
CA LEU A 239 -7.38 1.07 -14.08
C LEU A 239 -6.97 2.44 -13.51
N PHE A 240 -5.90 2.44 -12.73
CA PHE A 240 -5.19 3.64 -12.28
C PHE A 240 -3.69 3.55 -12.56
#